data_AF-A0A0R1U7I5-F1
#
_entry.id   AF-A0A0R1U7I5-F1
#
_cell.length_a   1.000
_cell.length_b   1.000
_cell.length_c   1.000
_cell.angle_alpha   90.00
_cell.angle_beta   90.00
_cell.angle_gamma   90.00
#
_symmetry.space_group_name_H-M   'P 1'
#
loop_
_entity.id
_entity.type
_entity.pdbx_description
1 polymer ?
#
loop_
_entity_poly.entity_id
_entity_poly.type
_entity_poly.pdbx_seq_one_letter_code
_entity_poly.pdbx_strand_id
1 'polypeptide(L)'
;MDKMEKRKVRRTEEKFEVSAEGKPYVKGTHVEFTYKRHKFTGIIEKQLRNSAIIVFDPEFADSYIALELKQRIVISYAKMKIIVA
;
A
#
# COMPACT_ATOMS: atom_id res chain seq x y z
N MET A 1 -0.77 22.78 -45.84
CA MET A 1 -0.64 23.37 -44.49
C MET A 1 -1.27 22.40 -43.51
N ASP A 2 -0.45 21.48 -43.02
CA ASP A 2 -0.80 20.40 -42.12
C ASP A 2 -1.32 20.94 -40.78
N LYS A 3 -2.59 20.66 -40.50
CA LYS A 3 -3.16 20.85 -39.16
C LYS A 3 -2.59 19.77 -38.26
N MET A 4 -1.53 20.12 -37.53
CA MET A 4 -0.94 19.31 -36.48
C MET A 4 -1.98 19.06 -35.39
N GLU A 5 -2.61 17.89 -35.48
CA GLU A 5 -3.53 17.37 -34.48
C GLU A 5 -2.73 17.12 -33.20
N LYS A 6 -2.81 18.06 -32.26
CA LYS A 6 -2.24 17.91 -30.91
C LYS A 6 -2.96 16.73 -30.24
N ARG A 7 -2.39 15.54 -30.39
CA ARG A 7 -2.76 14.35 -29.63
C ARG A 7 -2.67 14.69 -28.15
N LYS A 8 -3.81 15.00 -27.53
CA LYS A 8 -3.96 15.00 -26.08
C LYS A 8 -3.55 13.62 -25.60
N VAL A 9 -2.34 13.52 -25.04
CA VAL A 9 -1.95 12.37 -24.22
C VAL A 9 -3.00 12.32 -23.11
N ARG A 10 -3.98 11.44 -23.25
CA ARG A 10 -4.89 11.08 -22.17
C ARG A 10 -3.96 10.53 -21.10
N ARG A 11 -3.60 11.35 -20.10
CA ARG A 11 -3.10 10.83 -18.83
C ARG A 11 -4.24 9.97 -18.32
N THR A 12 -4.17 8.68 -18.62
CA THR A 12 -4.98 7.67 -17.98
C THR A 12 -4.77 7.91 -16.50
N GLU A 13 -5.73 8.53 -15.83
CA GLU A 13 -5.72 8.70 -14.39
C GLU A 13 -5.41 7.31 -13.83
N GLU A 14 -4.25 7.16 -13.21
CA GLU A 14 -3.84 5.89 -12.61
C GLU A 14 -4.88 5.58 -11.53
N LYS A 15 -5.89 4.80 -11.90
CA LYS A 15 -6.92 4.33 -10.99
C LYS A 15 -6.22 3.41 -10.00
N PHE A 16 -5.92 3.95 -8.82
CA PHE A 16 -5.51 3.16 -7.67
C PHE A 16 -6.66 2.22 -7.32
N GLU A 17 -6.38 0.94 -7.17
CA GLU A 17 -7.31 -0.01 -6.59
C GLU A 17 -7.48 0.39 -5.13
N VAL A 18 -8.71 0.71 -4.74
CA VAL A 18 -9.04 1.01 -3.35
C VAL A 18 -9.04 -0.27 -2.52
N SER A 19 -8.98 -0.15 -1.19
CA SER A 19 -9.13 -1.30 -0.31
C SER A 19 -10.42 -2.09 -0.62
N ALA A 20 -10.50 -3.34 -0.16
CA ALA A 20 -11.74 -4.11 -0.23
C ALA A 20 -12.93 -3.37 0.42
N GLU A 21 -12.67 -2.41 1.31
CA GLU A 21 -13.64 -1.55 1.98
C GLU A 21 -13.91 -0.22 1.24
N GLY A 22 -13.36 -0.03 0.04
CA GLY A 22 -13.52 1.18 -0.77
C GLY A 22 -12.77 2.40 -0.24
N LYS A 23 -11.94 2.24 0.80
CA LYS A 23 -11.20 3.34 1.44
C LYS A 23 -9.78 3.44 0.87
N PRO A 24 -9.28 4.65 0.60
CA PRO A 24 -7.88 4.84 0.23
C PRO A 24 -6.98 4.54 1.45
N TYR A 25 -5.97 3.71 1.24
CA TYR A 25 -4.91 3.42 2.21
C TYR A 25 -3.89 4.57 2.36
N VAL A 26 -4.33 5.74 2.80
CA VAL A 26 -3.51 6.96 2.77
C VAL A 26 -2.22 6.76 3.57
N LYS A 27 -1.14 7.46 3.19
CA LYS A 27 0.09 7.50 4.00
C LYS A 27 -0.25 7.88 5.45
N GLY A 28 0.28 7.15 6.41
CA GLY A 28 0.00 7.35 7.84
C GLY A 28 -1.18 6.52 8.36
N THR A 29 -1.94 5.83 7.50
CA THR A 29 -3.01 4.94 7.97
C THR A 29 -2.43 3.68 8.61
N HIS A 30 -2.97 3.33 9.78
CA HIS A 30 -2.65 2.12 10.51
C HIS A 30 -3.47 0.94 10.00
N VAL A 31 -2.80 -0.16 9.68
CA VAL A 31 -3.39 -1.34 9.04
C VAL A 31 -2.90 -2.62 9.69
N GLU A 32 -3.78 -3.63 9.73
CA GLU A 32 -3.42 -5.03 9.93
C GLU A 32 -3.17 -5.65 8.55
N PHE A 33 -2.13 -6.49 8.43
CA PHE A 33 -1.87 -7.25 7.23
C PHE A 33 -1.37 -8.66 7.53
N THR A 34 -1.61 -9.59 6.60
CA THR A 34 -1.18 -10.99 6.73
C THR A 34 -0.01 -11.31 5.80
N TYR A 35 1.10 -11.81 6.37
CA TYR A 35 2.29 -12.26 5.64
C TYR A 35 2.79 -13.60 6.17
N LYS A 36 3.10 -14.56 5.27
CA LYS A 36 3.52 -15.94 5.62
C LYS A 36 2.66 -16.60 6.72
N ARG A 37 1.33 -16.40 6.69
CA ARG A 37 0.33 -16.88 7.70
C ARG A 37 0.40 -16.19 9.07
N HIS A 38 1.27 -15.20 9.24
CA HIS A 38 1.32 -14.37 10.43
C HIS A 38 0.58 -13.05 10.17
N LYS A 39 -0.08 -12.54 11.21
CA LYS A 39 -0.67 -11.21 11.22
C LYS A 39 0.31 -10.23 11.82
N PHE A 40 0.38 -9.05 11.22
CA PHE A 40 1.19 -7.93 11.66
C PHE A 40 0.37 -6.66 11.57
N THR A 41 0.81 -5.64 12.28
CA THR A 41 0.29 -4.28 12.13
C THR A 41 1.42 -3.33 11.75
N GLY A 42 1.04 -2.21 11.15
CA GLY A 42 1.99 -1.21 10.72
C GLY A 42 1.35 -0.02 10.02
N ILE A 43 2.18 0.96 9.69
CA ILE A 43 1.76 2.23 9.12
C ILE A 43 2.11 2.26 7.64
N ILE A 44 1.16 2.70 6.81
CA ILE A 44 1.40 2.88 5.38
C ILE A 44 2.39 4.02 5.15
N GLU A 45 3.54 3.70 4.57
CA GLU A 45 4.54 4.68 4.12
C GLU A 45 4.17 5.24 2.75
N LYS A 46 3.67 4.38 1.85
CA LYS A 46 3.34 4.76 0.47
C LYS A 46 2.28 3.87 -0.15
N GLN A 47 1.31 4.48 -0.83
CA GLN A 47 0.36 3.79 -1.70
C GLN A 47 0.98 3.46 -3.05
N LEU A 48 0.71 2.25 -3.52
CA LEU A 48 0.95 1.81 -4.90
C LEU A 48 -0.41 1.48 -5.54
N ARG A 49 -0.38 1.07 -6.80
CA ARG A 49 -1.60 0.85 -7.59
C ARG A 49 -2.54 -0.21 -7.00
N ASN A 50 -2.00 -1.32 -6.49
CA ASN A 50 -2.75 -2.47 -5.96
C ASN A 50 -2.18 -3.01 -4.63
N SER A 51 -1.28 -2.24 -4.04
CA SER A 51 -0.47 -2.60 -2.88
C SER A 51 -0.04 -1.35 -2.13
N ALA A 52 0.50 -1.51 -0.93
CA ALA A 52 1.14 -0.43 -0.19
C ALA A 52 2.46 -0.89 0.40
N ILE A 53 3.36 0.07 0.57
CA ILE A 53 4.54 -0.07 1.42
C ILE A 53 4.10 0.23 2.84
N ILE A 54 4.31 -0.74 3.73
CA ILE A 54 3.98 -0.64 5.15
C ILE A 54 5.29 -0.75 5.94
N VAL A 55 5.42 0.12 6.94
CA VAL A 55 6.44 0.02 7.99
C VAL A 55 5.82 -0.73 9.16
N PHE A 56 6.49 -1.78 9.63
CA PHE A 56 6.00 -2.58 10.77
C PHE A 56 5.93 -1.72 12.04
N ASP A 57 4.99 -2.04 12.93
CA ASP A 57 4.94 -1.41 14.25
C ASP A 57 6.16 -1.78 15.11
N PRO A 58 6.55 -0.91 16.06
CA PRO A 58 7.69 -1.15 16.95
C PRO A 58 7.60 -2.44 17.75
N GLU A 59 6.40 -2.93 18.04
CA GLU A 59 6.21 -4.22 18.75
C GLU A 59 6.77 -5.43 17.97
N PHE A 60 6.92 -5.31 16.65
CA PHE A 60 7.50 -6.35 15.80
C PHE A 60 8.97 -6.12 15.47
N ALA A 61 9.62 -5.09 16.03
CA ALA A 61 10.99 -4.69 15.69
C ALA A 61 11.99 -5.86 15.81
N ASP A 62 11.82 -6.70 16.83
CA ASP A 62 12.68 -7.87 17.08
C ASP A 62 12.15 -9.18 16.46
N SER A 63 11.01 -9.13 15.76
CA SER A 63 10.49 -10.31 15.08
C SER A 63 11.39 -10.69 13.91
N TYR A 64 11.66 -11.99 13.75
CA TYR A 64 12.49 -12.51 12.67
C TYR A 64 12.02 -12.01 11.29
N ILE A 65 10.70 -11.99 11.07
CA ILE A 65 10.10 -11.58 9.80
C ILE A 65 10.31 -10.08 9.54
N ALA A 66 10.11 -9.22 10.53
CA ALA A 66 10.33 -7.79 10.35
C ALA A 66 11.82 -7.46 10.13
N LEU A 67 12.72 -8.16 10.83
CA LEU A 67 14.17 -8.03 10.64
C LEU A 67 14.61 -8.50 9.24
N GLU A 68 14.14 -9.67 8.79
CA GLU A 68 14.40 -10.22 7.44
C GLU A 68 14.00 -9.21 6.35
N LEU A 69 12.88 -8.51 6.57
CA LEU A 69 12.31 -7.52 5.66
C LEU A 69 12.80 -6.08 5.90
N LYS A 70 13.78 -5.86 6.79
CA LYS A 70 14.30 -4.53 7.12
C LYS A 70 13.19 -3.54 7.56
N GLN A 71 12.23 -4.03 8.33
CA GLN A 71 11.10 -3.28 8.89
C GLN A 71 10.15 -2.68 7.85
N ARG A 72 10.20 -3.13 6.58
CA ARG A 72 9.31 -2.65 5.51
C ARG A 72 8.80 -3.78 4.64
N ILE A 73 7.54 -3.70 4.24
CA ILE A 73 6.94 -4.71 3.38
C ILE A 73 6.04 -4.08 2.33
N VAL A 74 6.03 -4.67 1.13
CA VAL A 74 5.02 -4.40 0.11
C VAL A 74 3.95 -5.49 0.21
N ILE A 75 2.71 -5.12 0.50
CA ILE A 75 1.59 -6.07 0.60
C ILE A 75 0.44 -5.60 -0.29
N SER A 76 -0.29 -6.55 -0.89
CA SER A 76 -1.49 -6.25 -1.67
C SER A 76 -2.63 -5.82 -0.77
N TYR A 77 -3.48 -4.92 -1.27
CA TYR A 77 -4.70 -4.46 -0.60
C TYR A 77 -5.65 -5.60 -0.20
N ALA A 78 -5.63 -6.73 -0.91
CA ALA A 78 -6.42 -7.92 -0.59
C ALA A 78 -6.01 -8.62 0.72
N LYS A 79 -4.78 -8.36 1.21
CA LYS A 79 -4.24 -8.93 2.46
C LYS A 79 -4.14 -7.92 3.58
N MET A 80 -4.75 -6.75 3.40
CA MET A 80 -4.77 -5.65 4.37
C MET A 80 -6.18 -5.41 4.90
N LYS A 81 -6.24 -4.91 6.12
CA LYS A 81 -7.44 -4.37 6.74
C LYS A 81 -7.10 -3.10 7.49
N ILE A 82 -7.92 -2.05 7.35
CA ILE A 82 -7.75 -0.82 8.12
C ILE A 82 -8.20 -1.11 9.56
N ILE A 83 -7.38 -0.76 10.55
CA ILE A 83 -7.67 -1.02 11.96
C ILE A 83 -8.05 0.22 12.77
N VAL A 84 -7.98 1.43 12.17
CA VAL A 84 -8.42 2.73 12.71
C VAL A 84 -8.30 2.85 14.23
N ALA A 85 -7.25 3.52 14.72
CA ALA A 85 -7.28 4.13 16.06
C ALA A 85 -8.20 5.35 16.07
#